data_AF-A0A3S4UQK5-F1
#
_entry.id   AF-A0A3S4UQK5-F1
#
_cell.length_a   1.000
_cell.length_b   1.000
_cell.length_c   1.000
_cell.angle_alpha   90.00
_cell.angle_beta   90.00
_cell.angle_gamma   90.00
#
_symmetry.space_group_name_H-M   'P 1'
#
loop_
_entity.id
_entity.type
_entity.pdbx_description
1 polymer ?
#
loop_
_entity_poly.entity_id
_entity_poly.type
_entity_poly.pdbx_seq_one_letter_code
_entity_poly.pdbx_strand_id
1 'polypeptide(L)' 'MNHLELEQLLNQTLNSNQISDYAPNGLQVEGKANIKKSLPA' A
#
# COMPACT_ATOMS: atom_id res chain seq x y z
N MET A 1 4.35 -2.64 11.82
CA MET A 1 4.40 -1.35 11.07
C MET A 1 2.96 -0.88 10.88
N ASN A 2 2.69 0.42 10.97
CA ASN A 2 1.33 0.90 10.72
C ASN A 2 0.97 0.72 9.23
N HIS A 3 -0.26 0.31 8.92
CA HIS A 3 -0.74 0.10 7.55
C HIS A 3 -0.61 1.35 6.66
N LEU A 4 -0.79 2.56 7.20
CA LEU A 4 -0.64 3.82 6.47
C LEU A 4 0.84 4.12 6.19
N GLU A 5 1.73 3.86 7.14
CA GLU A 5 3.18 4.02 6.93
C GLU A 5 3.67 3.07 5.83
N LEU A 6 3.17 1.83 5.83
CA LEU A 6 3.47 0.85 4.79
C LEU A 6 2.96 1.32 3.42
N GLU A 7 1.74 1.83 3.35
CA GLU A 7 1.17 2.38 2.12
C GLU A 7 2.04 3.53 1.58
N GLN A 8 2.43 4.49 2.44
CA GLN A 8 3.29 5.61 2.04
C GLN A 8 4.65 5.14 1.53
N LEU A 9 5.27 4.16 2.18
CA LEU A 9 6.54 3.57 1.76
C LEU A 9 6.42 2.92 0.38
N LEU A 10 5.36 2.13 0.15
CA LEU A 10 5.11 1.47 -1.12
C LEU A 10 4.81 2.48 -2.22
N ASN A 11 3.99 3.49 -1.94
CA ASN A 11 3.63 4.53 -2.90
C ASN A 11 4.86 5.31 -3.38
N GLN A 12 5.81 5.59 -2.49
CA GLN A 12 7.09 6.22 -2.83
C GLN A 12 8.01 5.27 -3.62
N THR A 13 8.16 4.03 -3.14
CA THR A 13 9.06 3.04 -3.75
C THR A 13 8.63 2.72 -5.19
N LEU A 14 7.33 2.60 -5.42
CA LEU A 14 6.75 2.23 -6.71
C LEU A 14 6.46 3.44 -7.60
N ASN A 15 6.65 4.67 -7.10
CA ASN A 15 6.22 5.90 -7.77
C ASN A 15 4.76 5.80 -8.25
N SER A 16 3.88 5.26 -7.39
CA SER A 16 2.48 4.94 -7.69
C SER A 16 1.71 6.10 -8.35
N ASN A 17 2.02 7.35 -7.99
CA ASN A 17 1.42 8.56 -8.57
C ASN A 17 1.76 8.80 -10.06
N GLN A 18 2.75 8.09 -10.61
CA GLN A 18 3.14 8.18 -12.02
C GLN A 18 2.49 7.08 -12.87
N ILE A 19 1.80 6.13 -12.24
CA ILE A 19 1.20 4.98 -12.89
C ILE A 19 -0.32 5.18 -12.86
N SER A 20 -0.90 5.43 -14.03
CA SER A 20 -2.34 5.52 -14.18
C SER A 20 -2.89 4.11 -14.42
N ASP A 21 -3.48 3.52 -13.38
CA ASP A 21 -4.11 2.21 -13.44
C ASP A 21 -5.63 2.36 -13.57
N TYR A 22 -6.32 1.31 -14.00
CA TYR A 22 -7.78 1.26 -14.05
C TYR A 22 -8.40 1.34 -12.63
N ALA A 23 -7.66 0.90 -11.60
CA ALA A 23 -8.06 0.97 -10.20
C ALA A 23 -7.24 2.01 -9.41
N PRO A 24 -7.75 2.50 -8.26
CA PRO A 24 -6.96 3.36 -7.38
C PRO A 24 -5.75 2.61 -6.80
N ASN A 25 -4.58 3.27 -6.84
CA ASN A 25 -3.34 2.81 -6.21
C ASN A 25 -3.39 3.04 -4.68
N GLY A 26 -2.68 2.20 -3.92
CA GLY A 26 -2.58 2.31 -2.46
C GLY A 26 -3.53 1.36 -1.70
N LEU A 27 -3.99 1.78 -0.52
CA LEU A 27 -4.83 0.96 0.34
C LEU A 27 -6.28 0.91 -0.19
N GLN A 28 -6.71 -0.26 -0.65
CA GLN A 28 -8.06 -0.44 -1.21
C GLN A 28 -9.08 -0.92 -0.18
N VAL A 29 -8.66 -1.74 0.79
CA VAL A 29 -9.52 -2.27 1.85
C VAL A 29 -8.77 -2.13 3.16
N GLU A 30 -9.38 -1.41 4.10
CA GLU A 30 -8.79 -1.24 5.43
C GLU A 30 -8.79 -2.56 6.20
N GLY A 31 -7.61 -2.94 6.67
CA GLY A 31 -7.38 -4.13 7.49
C GLY A 31 -6.89 -3.76 8.88
N LYS A 32 -6.09 -4.65 9.48
CA LYS A 32 -5.49 -4.38 10.80
C LYS A 32 -4.50 -3.20 10.72
N ALA A 33 -4.61 -2.27 11.66
CA ALA A 33 -3.74 -1.11 11.70
C ALA A 33 -2.25 -1.45 11.85
N ASN A 34 -1.91 -2.55 12.54
CA ASN A 34 -0.52 -3.00 12.70
C ASN A 34 -0.25 -4.27 11.89
N ILE A 35 0.59 -4.14 10.86
CA ILE A 35 1.01 -5.22 9.98
C ILE A 35 2.20 -5.96 10.57
N LYS A 36 2.06 -7.29 10.71
CA LYS A 36 3.12 -8.21 11.20
C LYS A 36 3.64 -9.17 10.13
N LYS A 37 2.84 -9.46 9.11
CA LYS A 37 3.17 -10.38 8.02
C LYS A 37 2.45 -9.92 6.77
N SER A 38 3.19 -9.70 5.69
CA SER A 38 2.61 -9.66 4.36
C SER A 38 2.36 -11.10 3.90
N LEU A 39 1.24 -11.31 3.21
CA LEU A 39 1.01 -12.57 2.51
C LEU A 39 1.82 -12.52 1.19
N PRO A 40 2.51 -13.59 0.79
CA PRO A 40 3.09 -13.67 -0.54
C PRO A 40 1.96 -13.67 -1.59
N ALA A 41 2.23 -13.01 -2.72
CA ALA A 41 1.40 -13.06 -3.91
C ALA A 41 1.49 -14.45 -4.57
#